data_AF-A0A3C1I673-F1
#
_entry.id   AF-A0A3C1I673-F1
#
_cell.length_a   1.000
_cell.length_b   1.000
_cell.length_c   1.000
_cell.angle_alpha   90.00
_cell.angle_beta   90.00
_cell.angle_gamma   90.00
#
_symmetry.space_group_name_H-M   'P 1'
#
loop_
_entity.id
_entity.type
_entity.pdbx_description
1 polymer ?
#
loop_
_entity_poly.entity_id
_entity_poly.type
_entity_poly.pdbx_seq_one_letter_code
_entity_poly.pdbx_strand_id
1 'polypeptide(L)'
;MIKACYKVKKGVYQLKLFKGQLLSIIVAVIIAVLLSTYKMPYYIQKPGGADALSPIVHVDNAEESKGDFHLVTVRGGQATPLQYALAKILPHHEIVDIEDIRPEGISEDDYLHTQFQMMESSQEASTVVAYTAANKEIKIDYKGVYVVSIKSGAPADGVLEVGDHIVGIDDQEIKESNDLISYIESKKTGDTVTLTILRKDKQLKKSLTLETIDESTKQIGIGITLVTDRDVRVKPNITFSSGGIGGPSAGLMFSLEIYDQLTEGDLTKGHQIAGTGTIDYDGNVGRIGGIDKKVVAADKEGIEIFFAPYEGGRGGDSNYEVAKKTAEEIGSDMKIVPVDTFDEALKYLQEKVQ
;
A
#
# COMPACT_ATOMS: atom_id res chain seq x y z
N MET A 1 -39.85 57.28 -62.10
CA MET A 1 -38.88 58.33 -61.75
C MET A 1 -38.28 58.02 -60.38
N ILE A 2 -36.95 57.94 -60.36
CA ILE A 2 -36.00 58.20 -59.26
C ILE A 2 -35.97 57.22 -58.06
N LYS A 3 -34.95 56.35 -58.12
CA LYS A 3 -34.27 55.68 -57.00
C LYS A 3 -33.66 56.73 -56.05
N ALA A 4 -33.74 56.49 -54.74
CA ALA A 4 -32.82 57.07 -53.77
C ALA A 4 -32.38 55.99 -52.76
N CYS A 5 -31.11 55.59 -52.88
CA CYS A 5 -30.32 54.89 -51.88
C CYS A 5 -30.10 55.77 -50.64
N TYR A 6 -29.92 55.17 -49.45
CA TYR A 6 -28.74 55.33 -48.56
C TYR A 6 -28.99 54.54 -47.25
N LYS A 7 -28.37 53.37 -47.04
CA LYS A 7 -27.03 53.12 -46.43
C LYS A 7 -27.11 52.83 -44.92
N VAL A 8 -27.42 51.57 -44.57
CA VAL A 8 -27.28 51.03 -43.21
C VAL A 8 -25.80 50.79 -42.93
N LYS A 9 -25.21 51.54 -41.99
CA LYS A 9 -23.87 51.24 -41.44
C LYS A 9 -23.97 49.94 -40.63
N LYS A 10 -23.54 48.82 -41.20
CA LYS A 10 -23.17 47.64 -40.41
C LYS A 10 -21.85 47.96 -39.69
N GLY A 11 -21.94 48.35 -38.42
CA GLY A 11 -20.80 48.36 -37.52
C GLY A 11 -20.37 46.92 -37.25
N VAL A 12 -19.44 46.41 -38.05
CA VAL A 12 -18.69 45.21 -37.70
C VAL A 12 -17.78 45.62 -36.55
N TYR A 13 -18.05 45.15 -35.34
CA TYR A 13 -17.09 45.18 -34.23
C TYR A 13 -15.93 44.26 -34.62
N GLN A 14 -15.04 44.78 -35.48
CA GLN A 14 -13.74 44.17 -35.76
C GLN A 14 -12.97 44.21 -34.43
N LEU A 15 -12.75 43.03 -33.81
CA LEU A 15 -11.73 42.88 -32.79
C LEU A 15 -10.38 43.23 -33.44
N LYS A 16 -10.00 44.51 -33.43
CA LYS A 16 -8.63 44.94 -33.67
C LYS A 16 -7.81 44.59 -32.43
N LEU A 17 -7.51 43.29 -32.26
CA LEU A 17 -6.38 42.89 -31.44
C LEU A 17 -5.14 43.49 -32.11
N PHE A 18 -4.55 44.51 -31.51
CA PHE A 18 -3.27 45.07 -31.98
C PHE A 18 -2.26 43.92 -32.02
N LYS A 19 -1.37 43.85 -33.03
CA LYS A 19 -0.37 42.76 -33.17
C LYS A 19 0.39 42.46 -31.87
N GLY A 20 0.62 43.48 -31.03
CA GLY A 20 1.20 43.32 -29.70
C GLY A 20 0.31 42.57 -28.70
N GLN A 21 -1.01 42.77 -28.72
CA GLN A 21 -1.96 42.02 -27.87
C GLN A 21 -2.06 40.56 -28.28
N LEU A 22 -2.03 40.26 -29.59
CA LEU A 22 -2.00 38.88 -30.08
C LEU A 22 -0.71 38.15 -29.64
N LEU A 23 0.44 38.83 -29.72
CA LEU A 23 1.72 38.31 -29.25
C LEU A 23 1.70 38.04 -27.73
N SER A 24 1.17 38.98 -26.93
CA SER A 24 1.04 38.79 -25.48
C SER A 24 0.14 37.61 -25.11
N ILE A 25 -0.96 37.40 -25.84
CA ILE A 25 -1.84 36.24 -25.63
C ILE A 25 -1.10 34.94 -25.97
N ILE A 26 -0.39 34.90 -27.10
CA ILE A 26 0.39 33.71 -27.48
C ILE A 26 1.46 33.40 -26.43
N VAL A 27 2.19 34.40 -25.96
CA VAL A 27 3.20 34.22 -24.89
C VAL A 27 2.54 33.74 -23.60
N ALA A 28 1.41 34.31 -23.20
CA ALA A 28 0.67 33.87 -22.02
C ALA A 28 0.19 32.41 -22.14
N VAL A 29 -0.27 32.00 -23.32
CA VAL A 29 -0.67 30.61 -23.59
C VAL A 29 0.55 29.68 -23.54
N ILE A 30 1.69 30.06 -24.12
CA ILE A 30 2.92 29.26 -24.06
C ILE A 30 3.38 29.10 -22.61
N ILE A 31 3.37 30.19 -21.82
CA ILE A 31 3.70 30.13 -20.39
C ILE A 31 2.71 29.22 -19.65
N ALA A 32 1.40 29.35 -19.90
CA ALA A 32 0.39 28.51 -19.27
C ALA A 32 0.57 27.01 -19.62
N VAL A 33 0.89 26.70 -20.88
CA VAL A 33 1.21 25.33 -21.32
C VAL A 33 2.48 24.84 -20.61
N LEU A 34 3.53 25.66 -20.56
CA LEU A 34 4.79 25.26 -19.90
C LEU A 34 4.58 25.02 -18.40
N LEU A 35 3.87 25.92 -17.71
CA LEU A 35 3.52 25.79 -16.29
C LEU A 35 2.62 24.59 -15.97
N SER A 36 1.88 24.08 -16.96
CA SER A 36 0.96 22.95 -16.80
C SER A 36 1.52 21.61 -17.31
N THR A 37 2.58 21.61 -18.11
CA THR A 37 3.14 20.38 -18.70
C THR A 37 4.57 20.07 -18.24
N TYR A 38 5.34 21.07 -17.82
CA TYR A 38 6.69 20.84 -17.31
C TYR A 38 6.64 20.03 -16.02
N LYS A 39 7.31 18.88 -16.01
CA LYS A 39 7.36 17.95 -14.88
C LYS A 39 8.57 18.26 -14.01
N MET A 40 8.31 18.59 -12.75
CA MET A 40 9.34 18.92 -11.76
C MET A 40 9.77 17.67 -10.98
N PRO A 41 10.94 17.67 -10.31
CA PRO A 41 11.41 16.54 -9.50
C PRO A 41 10.70 16.45 -8.13
N TYR A 42 9.43 16.87 -8.06
CA TYR A 42 8.62 16.83 -6.84
C TYR A 42 7.37 15.99 -7.07
N TYR A 43 6.94 15.30 -6.03
CA TYR A 43 5.68 14.56 -5.99
C TYR A 43 4.75 15.25 -5.01
N ILE A 44 3.48 15.41 -5.39
CA ILE A 44 2.46 15.99 -4.51
C ILE A 44 1.56 14.87 -4.03
N GLN A 45 1.43 14.72 -2.71
CA GLN A 45 0.46 13.84 -2.08
C GLN A 45 -0.69 14.65 -1.49
N LYS A 46 -1.92 14.15 -1.60
CA LYS A 46 -3.13 14.77 -1.05
C LYS A 46 -4.17 13.71 -0.66
N PRO A 47 -5.19 14.06 0.15
CA PRO A 47 -6.29 13.16 0.47
C PRO A 47 -6.92 12.55 -0.79
N GLY A 48 -7.12 11.23 -0.76
CA GLY A 48 -7.85 10.49 -1.78
C GLY A 48 -9.33 10.39 -1.45
N GLY A 49 -9.87 9.18 -1.46
CA GLY A 49 -11.24 8.85 -1.05
C GLY A 49 -11.26 7.73 0.00
N ALA A 50 -12.45 7.42 0.51
CA ALA A 50 -12.75 6.28 1.38
C ALA A 50 -13.86 5.43 0.74
N ASP A 51 -13.47 4.50 -0.12
CA ASP A 51 -14.41 3.70 -0.91
C ASP A 51 -14.84 2.45 -0.13
N ALA A 52 -16.13 2.10 -0.15
CA ALA A 52 -16.64 0.89 0.49
C ALA A 52 -15.98 -0.38 -0.09
N LEU A 53 -15.73 -1.37 0.75
CA LEU A 53 -15.05 -2.61 0.39
C LEU A 53 -15.99 -3.69 -0.15
N SER A 54 -17.29 -3.62 0.15
CA SER A 54 -18.29 -4.58 -0.33
C SER A 54 -18.30 -4.78 -1.87
N PRO A 55 -18.03 -3.77 -2.73
CA PRO A 55 -17.91 -3.98 -4.19
C PRO A 55 -16.51 -4.45 -4.62
N ILE A 56 -15.52 -4.38 -3.72
CA ILE A 56 -14.11 -4.69 -3.97
C ILE A 56 -13.78 -6.12 -3.55
N VAL A 57 -14.37 -6.61 -2.47
CA VAL A 57 -14.13 -7.96 -1.93
C VAL A 57 -15.42 -8.73 -1.95
N HIS A 58 -15.41 -9.91 -2.56
CA HIS A 58 -16.59 -10.77 -2.59
C HIS A 58 -16.22 -12.21 -2.25
N VAL A 59 -16.89 -12.75 -1.22
CA VAL A 59 -16.81 -14.15 -0.83
C VAL A 59 -18.09 -14.86 -1.25
N ASP A 60 -17.95 -16.05 -1.85
CA ASP A 60 -19.11 -16.84 -2.31
C ASP A 60 -20.03 -17.21 -1.12
N ASN A 61 -21.33 -16.92 -1.26
CA ASN A 61 -22.35 -17.10 -0.21
C ASN A 61 -22.07 -16.27 1.06
N ALA A 62 -21.49 -15.08 0.89
CA ALA A 62 -21.28 -14.13 1.97
C ALA A 62 -22.58 -13.70 2.66
N GLU A 63 -22.45 -13.40 3.95
CA GLU A 63 -23.47 -12.66 4.70
C GLU A 63 -23.43 -11.16 4.33
N GLU A 64 -24.59 -10.49 4.39
CA GLU A 64 -24.68 -9.05 4.18
C GLU A 64 -24.59 -8.30 5.51
N SER A 65 -23.75 -7.27 5.56
CA SER A 65 -23.66 -6.33 6.69
C SER A 65 -24.48 -5.07 6.44
N LYS A 66 -24.92 -4.43 7.52
CA LYS A 66 -25.74 -3.20 7.44
C LYS A 66 -24.92 -1.94 7.25
N GLY A 67 -23.68 -1.96 7.72
CA GLY A 67 -22.67 -0.93 7.52
C GLY A 67 -21.59 -1.43 6.58
N ASP A 68 -20.55 -0.62 6.41
CA ASP A 68 -19.50 -0.87 5.43
C ASP A 68 -18.12 -0.71 6.05
N PHE A 69 -17.19 -1.58 5.66
CA PHE A 69 -15.77 -1.29 5.78
C PHE A 69 -15.29 -0.48 4.58
N HIS A 70 -14.36 0.45 4.79
CA HIS A 70 -13.86 1.35 3.74
C HIS A 70 -12.35 1.25 3.58
N LEU A 71 -11.94 1.30 2.31
CA LEU A 71 -10.56 1.46 1.88
C LEU A 71 -10.25 2.94 1.68
N VAL A 72 -9.22 3.43 2.38
CA VAL A 72 -8.78 4.82 2.28
C VAL A 72 -7.54 4.97 1.40
N THR A 73 -7.57 5.96 0.50
CA THR A 73 -6.50 6.20 -0.47
C THR A 73 -5.81 7.54 -0.27
N VAL A 74 -4.56 7.62 -0.74
CA VAL A 74 -3.84 8.88 -0.97
C VAL A 74 -3.75 9.07 -2.47
N ARG A 75 -4.07 10.27 -2.94
CA ARG A 75 -3.85 10.64 -4.35
C ARG A 75 -2.52 11.35 -4.47
N GLY A 76 -1.79 11.07 -5.53
CA GLY A 76 -0.59 11.83 -5.82
C GLY A 76 -0.16 11.80 -7.27
N GLY A 77 0.84 12.62 -7.58
CA GLY A 77 1.42 12.69 -8.92
C GLY A 77 2.58 13.67 -9.00
N GLN A 78 3.37 13.53 -10.05
CA GLN A 78 4.50 14.41 -10.31
C GLN A 78 4.03 15.85 -10.58
N ALA A 79 4.61 16.78 -9.81
CA ALA A 79 4.23 18.18 -9.77
C ALA A 79 4.60 18.92 -11.05
N THR A 80 3.70 19.79 -11.49
CA THR A 80 4.00 20.88 -12.42
C THR A 80 4.28 22.17 -11.64
N PRO A 81 4.94 23.19 -12.22
CA PRO A 81 5.15 24.47 -11.54
C PRO A 81 3.85 25.07 -10.97
N LEU A 82 2.74 24.97 -11.70
CA LEU A 82 1.44 25.43 -11.23
C LEU A 82 0.94 24.61 -10.04
N GLN A 83 1.00 23.28 -10.12
CA GLN A 83 0.53 22.39 -9.05
C GLN A 83 1.37 22.55 -7.78
N TYR A 84 2.68 22.72 -7.91
CA TYR A 84 3.57 22.96 -6.78
C TYR A 84 3.28 24.28 -6.08
N ALA A 85 3.01 25.34 -6.84
CA ALA A 85 2.60 26.62 -6.25
C ALA A 85 1.26 26.50 -5.50
N LEU A 86 0.28 25.79 -6.08
CA LEU A 86 -1.01 25.54 -5.45
C LEU A 86 -0.89 24.68 -4.18
N ALA A 87 -0.04 23.65 -4.20
CA ALA A 87 0.19 22.75 -3.07
C ALA A 87 0.74 23.46 -1.83
N LYS A 88 1.41 24.61 -1.98
CA LYS A 88 1.88 25.43 -0.83
C LYS A 88 0.77 26.17 -0.08
N ILE A 89 -0.41 26.29 -0.68
CA ILE A 89 -1.52 27.09 -0.14
C ILE A 89 -2.71 26.18 0.22
N LEU A 90 -2.85 25.06 -0.50
CA LEU A 90 -3.94 24.11 -0.26
C LEU A 90 -3.65 23.26 0.99
N PRO A 91 -4.63 23.09 1.89
CA PRO A 91 -4.45 22.27 3.08
C PRO A 91 -4.24 20.80 2.71
N HIS A 92 -3.49 20.08 3.55
CA HIS A 92 -3.17 18.66 3.41
C HIS A 92 -2.55 18.27 2.05
N HIS A 93 -1.95 19.21 1.35
CA HIS A 93 -1.09 18.93 0.21
C HIS A 93 0.35 18.89 0.68
N GLU A 94 0.98 17.73 0.54
CA GLU A 94 2.37 17.53 0.89
C GLU A 94 3.20 17.50 -0.37
N ILE A 95 4.30 18.23 -0.35
CA ILE A 95 5.30 18.25 -1.43
C ILE A 95 6.50 17.48 -0.92
N VAL A 96 6.86 16.41 -1.62
CA VAL A 96 8.03 15.58 -1.33
C VAL A 96 8.90 15.49 -2.57
N ASP A 97 10.18 15.14 -2.38
CA ASP A 97 11.05 14.86 -3.51
C ASP A 97 10.58 13.57 -4.21
N ILE A 98 10.64 13.55 -5.54
CA ILE A 98 10.15 12.38 -6.29
C ILE A 98 10.95 11.11 -5.98
N GLU A 99 12.22 11.27 -5.61
CA GLU A 99 13.14 10.18 -5.25
C GLU A 99 12.75 9.48 -3.93
N ASP A 100 12.07 10.20 -3.02
CA ASP A 100 11.53 9.63 -1.77
C ASP A 100 10.34 8.68 -2.03
N ILE A 101 9.68 8.83 -3.18
CA ILE A 101 8.53 8.01 -3.58
C ILE A 101 8.95 6.92 -4.56
N ARG A 102 9.79 7.27 -5.53
CA ARG A 102 10.21 6.39 -6.61
C ARG A 102 11.73 6.49 -6.74
N PRO A 103 12.48 5.41 -6.43
CA PRO A 103 13.93 5.39 -6.55
C PRO A 103 14.42 5.82 -7.93
N GLU A 104 15.63 6.39 -7.98
CA GLU A 104 16.24 6.85 -9.22
C GLU A 104 16.32 5.72 -10.26
N GLY A 105 15.94 6.03 -11.51
CA GLY A 105 15.96 5.07 -12.62
C GLY A 105 14.72 4.19 -12.76
N ILE A 106 13.78 4.21 -11.79
CA ILE A 106 12.51 3.48 -11.88
C ILE A 106 11.48 4.31 -12.65
N SER A 107 10.78 3.69 -13.60
CA SER A 107 9.70 4.35 -14.35
C SER A 107 8.40 4.41 -13.55
N GLU A 108 7.44 5.25 -13.95
CA GLU A 108 6.12 5.29 -13.29
C GLU A 108 5.37 3.97 -13.44
N ASP A 109 5.48 3.35 -14.62
CA ASP A 109 4.84 2.07 -14.91
C ASP A 109 5.42 0.94 -14.07
N ASP A 110 6.76 0.87 -13.93
CA ASP A 110 7.42 -0.14 -13.09
C ASP A 110 7.06 0.03 -11.60
N TYR A 111 6.97 1.28 -11.14
CA TYR A 111 6.53 1.60 -9.78
C TYR A 111 5.09 1.15 -9.54
N LEU A 112 4.16 1.48 -10.45
CA LEU A 112 2.77 1.05 -10.34
C LEU A 112 2.63 -0.47 -10.42
N HIS A 113 3.41 -1.13 -11.28
CA HIS A 113 3.45 -2.59 -11.35
C HIS A 113 3.85 -3.22 -10.00
N THR A 114 4.90 -2.69 -9.38
CA THR A 114 5.34 -3.12 -8.04
C THR A 114 4.24 -2.91 -7.00
N GLN A 115 3.57 -1.75 -7.02
CA GLN A 115 2.46 -1.45 -6.10
C GLN A 115 1.28 -2.42 -6.28
N PHE A 116 1.00 -2.89 -7.50
CA PHE A 116 -0.04 -3.89 -7.74
C PHE A 116 0.36 -5.28 -7.26
N GLN A 117 1.63 -5.68 -7.44
CA GLN A 117 2.13 -6.93 -6.86
C GLN A 117 2.07 -6.92 -5.33
N MET A 118 2.43 -5.81 -4.69
CA MET A 118 2.29 -5.65 -3.24
C MET A 118 0.82 -5.69 -2.79
N MET A 119 -0.10 -5.16 -3.60
CA MET A 119 -1.54 -5.25 -3.34
C MET A 119 -2.02 -6.70 -3.38
N GLU A 120 -1.64 -7.47 -4.41
CA GLU A 120 -1.96 -8.90 -4.53
C GLU A 120 -1.45 -9.69 -3.32
N SER A 121 -0.19 -9.44 -2.92
CA SER A 121 0.38 -10.04 -1.71
C SER A 121 -0.39 -9.66 -0.44
N SER A 122 -0.82 -8.40 -0.32
CA SER A 122 -1.65 -7.94 0.80
C SER A 122 -3.02 -8.63 0.81
N GLN A 123 -3.64 -8.85 -0.35
CA GLN A 123 -4.92 -9.56 -0.47
C GLN A 123 -4.78 -11.04 -0.07
N GLU A 124 -3.71 -11.69 -0.48
CA GLU A 124 -3.40 -13.07 -0.07
C GLU A 124 -3.20 -13.18 1.45
N ALA A 125 -2.37 -12.32 2.05
CA ALA A 125 -2.16 -12.31 3.50
C ALA A 125 -3.47 -12.06 4.26
N SER A 126 -4.27 -11.10 3.80
CA SER A 126 -5.58 -10.80 4.39
C SER A 126 -6.54 -11.98 4.31
N THR A 127 -6.52 -12.71 3.20
CA THR A 127 -7.29 -13.93 3.00
C THR A 127 -6.87 -15.00 4.01
N VAL A 128 -5.56 -15.24 4.17
CA VAL A 128 -5.06 -16.23 5.14
C VAL A 128 -5.50 -15.88 6.55
N VAL A 129 -5.31 -14.63 6.98
CA VAL A 129 -5.67 -14.17 8.34
C VAL A 129 -7.17 -14.33 8.58
N ALA A 130 -8.01 -13.81 7.68
CA ALA A 130 -9.45 -13.83 7.83
C ALA A 130 -10.03 -15.26 7.83
N TYR A 131 -9.60 -16.12 6.90
CA TYR A 131 -10.08 -17.51 6.82
C TYR A 131 -9.63 -18.35 8.01
N THR A 132 -8.41 -18.11 8.51
CA THR A 132 -7.90 -18.76 9.72
C THR A 132 -8.72 -18.34 10.94
N ALA A 133 -8.93 -17.04 11.12
CA ALA A 133 -9.73 -16.51 12.23
C ALA A 133 -11.19 -16.96 12.18
N ALA A 134 -11.78 -17.07 10.98
CA ALA A 134 -13.15 -17.55 10.77
C ALA A 134 -13.27 -19.09 10.85
N ASN A 135 -12.17 -19.80 11.08
CA ASN A 135 -12.09 -21.25 11.13
C ASN A 135 -12.70 -21.93 9.88
N LYS A 136 -12.36 -21.40 8.70
CA LYS A 136 -12.82 -21.90 7.39
C LYS A 136 -11.78 -22.78 6.72
N GLU A 137 -12.17 -23.48 5.66
CA GLU A 137 -11.26 -24.39 4.94
C GLU A 137 -10.23 -23.57 4.16
N ILE A 138 -8.96 -23.71 4.55
CA ILE A 138 -7.81 -23.13 3.88
C ILE A 138 -6.76 -24.21 3.62
N LYS A 139 -6.22 -24.22 2.41
CA LYS A 139 -5.08 -25.04 2.03
C LYS A 139 -3.96 -24.12 1.54
N ILE A 140 -2.84 -24.15 2.25
CA ILE A 140 -1.62 -23.42 1.87
C ILE A 140 -0.61 -24.47 1.42
N ASP A 141 -0.26 -24.47 0.13
CA ASP A 141 0.81 -25.29 -0.43
C ASP A 141 2.11 -24.47 -0.38
N TYR A 142 2.91 -24.70 0.67
CA TYR A 142 4.22 -24.10 0.83
C TYR A 142 5.25 -24.80 -0.07
N LYS A 143 5.99 -24.02 -0.85
CA LYS A 143 6.89 -24.54 -1.88
C LYS A 143 8.36 -24.25 -1.59
N GLY A 144 8.66 -23.46 -0.55
CA GLY A 144 10.00 -23.05 -0.17
C GLY A 144 10.13 -21.53 -0.15
N VAL A 145 11.35 -21.03 -0.34
CA VAL A 145 11.69 -19.62 -0.17
C VAL A 145 12.56 -19.11 -1.31
N TYR A 146 12.19 -18.02 -1.95
CA TYR A 146 13.00 -17.36 -2.96
C TYR A 146 14.01 -16.36 -2.35
N VAL A 147 15.21 -16.32 -2.91
CA VAL A 147 16.22 -15.30 -2.62
C VAL A 147 15.90 -14.03 -3.43
N VAL A 148 15.51 -12.96 -2.73
CA VAL A 148 15.13 -11.66 -3.32
C VAL A 148 16.36 -10.77 -3.52
N SER A 149 17.27 -10.74 -2.56
CA SER A 149 18.51 -9.97 -2.65
C SER A 149 19.60 -10.60 -1.79
N ILE A 150 20.84 -10.26 -2.10
CA ILE A 150 22.03 -10.75 -1.40
C ILE A 150 22.85 -9.54 -0.97
N LYS A 151 23.19 -9.46 0.31
CA LYS A 151 24.04 -8.42 0.87
C LYS A 151 25.47 -8.65 0.38
N SER A 152 26.07 -7.64 -0.25
CA SER A 152 27.45 -7.76 -0.72
C SER A 152 28.42 -7.98 0.44
N GLY A 153 29.37 -8.89 0.23
CA GLY A 153 30.36 -9.31 1.21
C GLY A 153 29.84 -10.24 2.31
N ALA A 154 28.55 -10.61 2.30
CA ALA A 154 27.99 -11.59 3.24
C ALA A 154 28.25 -13.03 2.76
N PRO A 155 28.06 -14.05 3.62
CA PRO A 155 28.34 -15.44 3.26
C PRO A 155 27.65 -15.98 2.01
N ALA A 156 26.45 -15.49 1.70
CA ALA A 156 25.72 -15.88 0.48
C ALA A 156 26.27 -15.24 -0.80
N ASP A 157 27.08 -14.17 -0.70
CA ASP A 157 27.62 -13.45 -1.85
C ASP A 157 28.56 -14.35 -2.66
N GLY A 158 28.33 -14.41 -3.96
CA GLY A 158 29.04 -15.32 -4.88
C GLY A 158 28.70 -16.82 -4.75
N VAL A 159 27.86 -17.22 -3.77
CA VAL A 159 27.43 -18.62 -3.58
C VAL A 159 25.99 -18.84 -4.05
N LEU A 160 25.10 -17.95 -3.63
CA LEU A 160 23.70 -17.90 -4.06
C LEU A 160 23.52 -16.88 -5.19
N GLU A 161 22.41 -17.01 -5.92
CA GLU A 161 21.95 -16.08 -6.94
C GLU A 161 20.55 -15.58 -6.58
N VAL A 162 20.24 -14.33 -6.95
CA VAL A 162 18.86 -13.83 -6.86
C VAL A 162 17.95 -14.71 -7.72
N GLY A 163 16.82 -15.13 -7.15
CA GLY A 163 15.90 -16.09 -7.74
C GLY A 163 16.18 -17.56 -7.42
N ASP A 164 17.23 -17.87 -6.65
CA ASP A 164 17.38 -19.22 -6.09
C ASP A 164 16.19 -19.57 -5.21
N HIS A 165 15.68 -20.80 -5.36
CA HIS A 165 14.59 -21.31 -4.54
C HIS A 165 15.12 -22.27 -3.48
N ILE A 166 15.18 -21.84 -2.24
CA ILE A 166 15.61 -22.64 -1.09
C ILE A 166 14.46 -23.55 -0.67
N VAL A 167 14.71 -24.87 -0.73
CA VAL A 167 13.73 -25.92 -0.36
C VAL A 167 14.21 -26.77 0.82
N GLY A 168 15.43 -26.53 1.30
CA GLY A 168 15.98 -27.24 2.46
C GLY A 168 17.24 -26.61 3.01
N ILE A 169 17.54 -26.92 4.27
CA ILE A 169 18.79 -26.60 4.94
C ILE A 169 19.27 -27.83 5.73
N ASP A 170 20.51 -28.23 5.45
CA ASP A 170 21.09 -29.50 5.88
C ASP A 170 20.18 -30.69 5.54
N ASP A 171 19.59 -31.33 6.57
CA ASP A 171 18.66 -32.45 6.44
C ASP A 171 17.20 -32.05 6.73
N GLN A 172 16.91 -30.74 6.85
CA GLN A 172 15.58 -30.20 7.11
C GLN A 172 14.96 -29.61 5.83
N GLU A 173 13.67 -29.88 5.65
CA GLU A 173 12.85 -29.24 4.62
C GLU A 173 12.58 -27.78 5.03
N ILE A 174 12.64 -26.87 4.07
CA ILE A 174 12.26 -25.47 4.26
C ILE A 174 10.99 -25.23 3.46
N LYS A 175 9.91 -24.90 4.16
CA LYS A 175 8.60 -24.61 3.57
C LYS A 175 8.37 -23.11 3.48
N GLU A 176 8.80 -22.38 4.50
CA GLU A 176 8.65 -20.94 4.57
C GLU A 176 9.85 -20.22 5.17
N SER A 177 9.81 -18.89 5.09
CA SER A 177 10.87 -17.98 5.53
C SER A 177 11.27 -18.21 6.99
N ASN A 178 10.29 -18.40 7.87
CA ASN A 178 10.53 -18.60 9.31
C ASN A 178 11.26 -19.90 9.60
N ASP A 179 11.05 -20.97 8.83
CA ASP A 179 11.79 -22.23 9.00
C ASP A 179 13.30 -21.99 8.87
N LEU A 180 13.69 -21.22 7.85
CA LEU A 180 15.10 -20.93 7.57
C LEU A 180 15.69 -19.99 8.63
N ILE A 181 14.93 -18.94 9.01
CA ILE A 181 15.35 -17.97 10.02
C ILE A 181 15.55 -18.67 11.36
N SER A 182 14.54 -19.38 11.87
CA SER A 182 14.62 -20.08 13.16
C SER A 182 15.70 -21.16 13.17
N TYR A 183 15.92 -21.86 12.04
CA TYR A 183 17.02 -22.81 11.96
C TYR A 183 18.38 -22.12 12.12
N ILE A 184 18.61 -21.03 11.38
CA ILE A 184 19.87 -20.27 11.45
C ILE A 184 20.07 -19.66 12.84
N GLU A 185 19.03 -19.14 13.48
CA GLU A 185 19.08 -18.57 14.83
C GLU A 185 19.45 -19.61 15.90
N SER A 186 19.19 -20.89 15.65
CA SER A 186 19.62 -21.98 16.54
C SER A 186 21.12 -22.30 16.46
N LYS A 187 21.84 -21.71 15.50
CA LYS A 187 23.27 -21.94 15.23
C LYS A 187 24.15 -20.83 15.77
N LYS A 188 25.46 -20.98 15.59
CA LYS A 188 26.47 -20.02 16.01
C LYS A 188 27.28 -19.51 14.82
N THR A 189 27.84 -18.31 14.97
CA THR A 189 28.85 -17.78 14.06
C THR A 189 29.97 -18.80 13.86
N GLY A 190 30.35 -19.04 12.60
CA GLY A 190 31.35 -20.03 12.22
C GLY A 190 30.80 -21.43 11.93
N ASP A 191 29.54 -21.71 12.27
CA ASP A 191 28.90 -22.97 11.86
C ASP A 191 28.72 -22.99 10.33
N THR A 192 28.92 -24.16 9.72
CA THR A 192 28.63 -24.36 8.29
C THR A 192 27.27 -25.02 8.14
N VAL A 193 26.43 -24.44 7.27
CA VAL A 193 25.12 -24.98 6.89
C VAL A 193 25.11 -25.26 5.39
N THR A 194 24.36 -26.27 4.95
CA THR A 194 24.23 -26.65 3.54
C THR A 194 22.82 -26.42 3.04
N LEU A 195 22.61 -25.40 2.23
CA LEU A 195 21.33 -25.16 1.59
C LEU A 195 21.09 -26.15 0.45
N THR A 196 19.87 -26.65 0.37
CA THR A 196 19.34 -27.31 -0.82
C THR A 196 18.50 -26.29 -1.59
N ILE A 197 18.95 -25.95 -2.80
CA ILE A 197 18.33 -24.93 -3.64
C ILE A 197 17.91 -25.50 -5.00
N LEU A 198 16.87 -24.95 -5.60
CA LEU A 198 16.51 -25.14 -7.00
C LEU A 198 16.92 -23.89 -7.78
N ARG A 199 17.82 -24.08 -8.75
CA ARG A 199 18.24 -23.02 -9.70
C ARG A 199 17.98 -23.51 -11.11
N LYS A 200 17.07 -22.87 -11.84
CA LYS A 200 16.64 -23.28 -13.20
C LYS A 200 16.25 -24.77 -13.23
N ASP A 201 15.38 -25.17 -12.29
CA ASP A 201 14.87 -26.53 -12.10
C ASP A 201 15.92 -27.61 -11.77
N LYS A 202 17.15 -27.20 -11.45
CA LYS A 202 18.21 -28.12 -10.98
C LYS A 202 18.42 -27.97 -9.49
N GLN A 203 18.35 -29.10 -8.78
CA GLN A 203 18.68 -29.16 -7.37
C GLN A 203 20.18 -29.07 -7.17
N LEU A 204 20.62 -28.10 -6.37
CA LEU A 204 22.01 -27.87 -6.00
C LEU A 204 22.14 -27.85 -4.47
N LYS A 205 23.30 -28.28 -3.97
CA LYS A 205 23.68 -28.10 -2.56
C LYS A 205 24.76 -27.04 -2.45
N LYS A 206 24.58 -26.08 -1.55
CA LYS A 206 25.49 -24.94 -1.33
C LYS A 206 25.81 -24.82 0.15
N SER A 207 27.07 -25.03 0.50
CA SER A 207 27.53 -24.87 1.88
C SER A 207 28.02 -23.44 2.12
N LEU A 208 27.60 -22.87 3.25
CA LEU A 208 27.82 -21.49 3.66
C LEU A 208 28.25 -21.51 5.12
N THR A 209 29.19 -20.65 5.49
CA THR A 209 29.56 -20.45 6.90
C THR A 209 28.81 -19.25 7.45
N LEU A 210 28.12 -19.42 8.58
CA LEU A 210 27.32 -18.37 9.19
C LEU A 210 28.22 -17.27 9.77
N GLU A 211 27.82 -16.03 9.55
CA GLU A 211 28.51 -14.85 10.08
C GLU A 211 27.53 -13.93 10.80
N THR A 212 28.07 -13.00 11.59
CA THR A 212 27.26 -11.90 12.13
C THR A 212 26.96 -10.93 11.00
N ILE A 213 25.70 -10.88 10.56
CA ILE A 213 25.27 -10.06 9.42
C ILE A 213 24.84 -8.65 9.80
N ASP A 214 24.54 -8.44 11.08
CA ASP A 214 24.28 -7.14 11.68
C ASP A 214 24.93 -7.06 13.07
N GLU A 215 25.95 -6.21 13.18
CA GLU A 215 26.70 -6.00 14.42
C GLU A 215 25.89 -5.33 15.52
N SER A 216 24.86 -4.55 15.17
CA SER A 216 24.03 -3.81 16.12
C SER A 216 23.02 -4.70 16.83
N THR A 217 22.40 -5.62 16.08
CA THR A 217 21.45 -6.61 16.60
C THR A 217 22.11 -7.93 16.97
N LYS A 218 23.40 -8.11 16.64
CA LYS A 218 24.15 -9.38 16.76
C LYS A 218 23.48 -10.52 15.99
N GLN A 219 22.73 -10.19 14.93
CA GLN A 219 22.04 -11.17 14.11
C GLN A 219 23.04 -12.03 13.35
N ILE A 220 22.88 -13.34 13.46
CA ILE A 220 23.68 -14.34 12.75
C ILE A 220 22.93 -14.74 11.48
N GLY A 221 23.63 -14.91 10.35
CA GLY A 221 23.02 -15.43 9.14
C GLY A 221 23.94 -15.45 7.94
N ILE A 222 23.32 -15.51 6.75
CA ILE A 222 24.00 -15.61 5.45
C ILE A 222 23.84 -14.35 4.59
N GLY A 223 23.08 -13.36 5.06
CA GLY A 223 22.95 -12.04 4.45
C GLY A 223 22.10 -12.02 3.19
N ILE A 224 20.91 -12.63 3.24
CA ILE A 224 19.92 -12.61 2.15
C ILE A 224 18.61 -11.96 2.60
N THR A 225 17.89 -11.37 1.65
CA THR A 225 16.46 -11.06 1.79
C THR A 225 15.67 -12.14 1.09
N LEU A 226 14.57 -12.56 1.68
CA LEU A 226 13.87 -13.79 1.31
C LEU A 226 12.35 -13.62 1.34
N VAL A 227 11.65 -14.37 0.49
CA VAL A 227 10.18 -14.38 0.41
C VAL A 227 9.68 -15.82 0.28
N THR A 228 8.64 -16.18 1.02
CA THR A 228 8.06 -17.53 0.94
C THR A 228 7.31 -17.72 -0.39
N ASP A 229 7.53 -18.84 -1.07
CA ASP A 229 6.71 -19.30 -2.19
C ASP A 229 5.54 -20.14 -1.64
N ARG A 230 4.31 -19.68 -1.84
CA ARG A 230 3.10 -20.37 -1.38
C ARG A 230 1.97 -20.24 -2.40
N ASP A 231 1.05 -21.20 -2.37
CA ASP A 231 -0.22 -21.16 -3.10
C ASP A 231 -1.37 -21.28 -2.10
N VAL A 232 -2.20 -20.25 -2.01
CA VAL A 232 -3.32 -20.17 -1.06
C VAL A 232 -4.62 -20.51 -1.78
N ARG A 233 -5.31 -21.55 -1.31
CA ARG A 233 -6.63 -21.95 -1.80
C ARG A 233 -7.61 -22.00 -0.64
N VAL A 234 -8.77 -21.39 -0.83
CA VAL A 234 -9.78 -21.25 0.21
C VAL A 234 -11.14 -21.76 -0.24
N LYS A 235 -11.97 -22.15 0.72
CA LYS A 235 -13.41 -22.35 0.53
C LYS A 235 -14.20 -21.68 1.66
N PRO A 236 -15.26 -20.90 1.35
CA PRO A 236 -15.74 -20.48 0.01
C PRO A 236 -14.69 -19.72 -0.83
N ASN A 237 -14.93 -19.52 -2.13
CA ASN A 237 -13.98 -18.76 -2.95
C ASN A 237 -14.10 -17.26 -2.63
N ILE A 238 -13.03 -16.53 -2.92
CA ILE A 238 -12.94 -15.08 -2.78
C ILE A 238 -12.49 -14.44 -4.10
N THR A 239 -13.04 -13.28 -4.42
CA THR A 239 -12.65 -12.47 -5.58
C THR A 239 -12.39 -11.03 -5.16
N PHE A 240 -11.31 -10.44 -5.68
CA PHE A 240 -10.98 -9.03 -5.51
C PHE A 240 -11.20 -8.24 -6.81
N SER A 241 -11.83 -7.07 -6.69
CA SER A 241 -12.12 -6.13 -7.77
C SER A 241 -11.48 -4.76 -7.50
N SER A 242 -10.20 -4.76 -7.10
CA SER A 242 -9.47 -3.53 -6.68
C SER A 242 -9.14 -2.57 -7.81
N GLY A 243 -9.36 -2.95 -9.07
CA GLY A 243 -9.16 -2.09 -10.24
C GLY A 243 -7.74 -1.53 -10.32
N GLY A 244 -7.63 -0.20 -10.32
CA GLY A 244 -6.35 0.53 -10.40
C GLY A 244 -5.75 0.94 -9.05
N ILE A 245 -6.23 0.37 -7.93
CA ILE A 245 -5.73 0.69 -6.59
C ILE A 245 -4.52 -0.19 -6.26
N GLY A 246 -3.39 0.44 -5.90
CA GLY A 246 -2.14 -0.24 -5.54
C GLY A 246 -1.66 0.05 -4.12
N GLY A 247 -0.69 -0.74 -3.66
CA GLY A 247 -0.03 -0.61 -2.36
C GLY A 247 -0.67 -1.46 -1.25
N PRO A 248 0.12 -1.98 -0.29
CA PRO A 248 -0.34 -3.00 0.67
C PRO A 248 -1.15 -2.46 1.86
N SER A 249 -1.46 -1.16 1.89
CA SER A 249 -1.91 -0.48 3.11
C SER A 249 -3.36 -0.76 3.55
N ALA A 250 -4.08 -1.61 2.81
CA ALA A 250 -5.46 -1.98 3.07
C ALA A 250 -5.60 -3.36 3.72
N GLY A 251 -4.49 -4.06 4.00
CA GLY A 251 -4.51 -5.44 4.49
C GLY A 251 -5.39 -5.68 5.72
N LEU A 252 -5.32 -4.80 6.72
CA LEU A 252 -6.21 -4.90 7.88
C LEU A 252 -7.69 -4.84 7.48
N MET A 253 -8.06 -3.87 6.64
CA MET A 253 -9.47 -3.66 6.26
C MET A 253 -10.00 -4.76 5.35
N PHE A 254 -9.17 -5.28 4.44
CA PHE A 254 -9.52 -6.49 3.68
C PHE A 254 -9.74 -7.68 4.61
N SER A 255 -8.89 -7.86 5.62
CA SER A 255 -9.05 -8.98 6.56
C SER A 255 -10.38 -8.91 7.32
N LEU A 256 -10.76 -7.71 7.78
CA LEU A 256 -12.03 -7.48 8.48
C LEU A 256 -13.24 -7.71 7.57
N GLU A 257 -13.22 -7.17 6.34
CA GLU A 257 -14.27 -7.36 5.35
C GLU A 257 -14.47 -8.85 5.01
N ILE A 258 -13.38 -9.58 4.77
CA ILE A 258 -13.45 -11.01 4.46
C ILE A 258 -14.00 -11.79 5.66
N TYR A 259 -13.53 -11.48 6.86
CA TYR A 259 -13.99 -12.16 8.07
C TYR A 259 -15.48 -11.93 8.32
N ASP A 260 -15.94 -10.70 8.14
CA ASP A 260 -17.36 -10.32 8.28
C ASP A 260 -18.23 -11.11 7.29
N GLN A 261 -17.86 -11.15 6.00
CA GLN A 261 -18.57 -11.95 5.00
C GLN A 261 -18.57 -13.46 5.29
N LEU A 262 -17.55 -13.98 5.99
CA LEU A 262 -17.41 -15.40 6.30
C LEU A 262 -18.17 -15.86 7.57
N THR A 263 -18.53 -14.92 8.45
CA THR A 263 -19.05 -15.22 9.77
C THR A 263 -20.49 -14.77 9.93
N GLU A 264 -21.26 -15.46 10.76
CA GLU A 264 -22.64 -15.06 11.04
C GLU A 264 -22.64 -13.79 11.90
N GLY A 265 -23.38 -12.78 11.47
CA GLY A 265 -23.55 -11.53 12.21
C GLY A 265 -23.31 -10.33 11.31
N ASP A 266 -23.20 -9.16 11.95
CA ASP A 266 -22.84 -7.91 11.31
C ASP A 266 -21.75 -7.28 12.19
N LEU A 267 -20.50 -7.44 11.78
CA LEU A 267 -19.35 -6.94 12.53
C LEU A 267 -19.31 -5.41 12.52
N THR A 268 -19.87 -4.79 11.48
CA THR A 268 -19.97 -3.33 11.35
C THR A 268 -20.99 -2.73 12.31
N LYS A 269 -22.01 -3.52 12.70
CA LYS A 269 -23.17 -3.09 13.49
C LYS A 269 -23.90 -1.87 12.89
N GLY A 270 -23.81 -1.70 11.56
CA GLY A 270 -24.40 -0.57 10.85
C GLY A 270 -23.54 0.69 10.77
N HIS A 271 -22.30 0.66 11.29
CA HIS A 271 -21.39 1.80 11.23
C HIS A 271 -20.59 1.86 9.93
N GLN A 272 -20.15 3.07 9.58
CA GLN A 272 -19.18 3.29 8.50
C GLN A 272 -17.77 3.28 9.09
N ILE A 273 -16.98 2.26 8.76
CA ILE A 273 -15.71 1.95 9.42
C ILE A 273 -14.59 1.97 8.40
N ALA A 274 -13.58 2.82 8.61
CA ALA A 274 -12.36 2.79 7.82
C ALA A 274 -11.17 2.38 8.67
N GLY A 275 -10.03 2.25 8.00
CA GLY A 275 -8.77 2.06 8.67
C GLY A 275 -7.67 1.78 7.69
N THR A 276 -6.48 1.56 8.20
CA THR A 276 -5.32 1.25 7.36
C THR A 276 -4.29 0.46 8.16
N GLY A 277 -3.35 -0.13 7.44
CA GLY A 277 -2.31 -0.97 7.99
C GLY A 277 -2.02 -2.09 7.02
N THR A 278 -0.74 -2.35 6.77
CA THR A 278 -0.37 -3.61 6.12
C THR A 278 -0.72 -4.76 7.06
N ILE A 279 -0.90 -5.96 6.52
CA ILE A 279 -1.05 -7.15 7.35
C ILE A 279 -0.05 -8.21 6.90
N ASP A 280 0.56 -8.90 7.85
CA ASP A 280 1.31 -10.12 7.59
C ASP A 280 0.45 -11.37 7.79
N TYR A 281 1.02 -12.56 7.53
CA TYR A 281 0.30 -13.83 7.63
C TYR A 281 -0.05 -14.23 9.08
N ASP A 282 0.58 -13.62 10.07
CA ASP A 282 0.31 -13.84 11.49
C ASP A 282 -0.75 -12.86 12.04
N GLY A 283 -1.22 -11.94 11.19
CA GLY A 283 -2.23 -10.95 11.55
C GLY A 283 -1.65 -9.70 12.22
N ASN A 284 -0.34 -9.46 12.18
CA ASN A 284 0.25 -8.23 12.68
C ASN A 284 0.00 -7.06 11.72
N VAL A 285 -0.33 -5.91 12.29
CA VAL A 285 -0.65 -4.68 11.57
C VAL A 285 0.59 -3.79 11.48
N GLY A 286 1.00 -3.47 10.25
CA GLY A 286 2.21 -2.68 10.01
C GLY A 286 1.96 -1.20 9.68
N ARG A 287 3.01 -0.40 9.88
CA ARG A 287 3.06 1.03 9.54
C ARG A 287 2.80 1.28 8.05
N ILE A 288 2.15 2.40 7.76
CA ILE A 288 1.87 2.89 6.41
C ILE A 288 2.29 4.35 6.23
N GLY A 289 2.33 4.80 4.98
CA GLY A 289 2.53 6.21 4.62
C GLY A 289 1.21 6.98 4.44
N GLY A 290 1.25 8.29 4.69
CA GLY A 290 0.15 9.22 4.38
C GLY A 290 -1.09 9.06 5.27
N ILE A 291 -0.93 8.62 6.52
CA ILE A 291 -2.01 8.43 7.48
C ILE A 291 -2.84 9.72 7.71
N ASP A 292 -2.18 10.89 7.74
CA ASP A 292 -2.82 12.21 7.86
C ASP A 292 -3.84 12.44 6.73
N LYS A 293 -3.44 12.17 5.49
CA LYS A 293 -4.29 12.34 4.31
C LYS A 293 -5.43 11.34 4.28
N LYS A 294 -5.20 10.13 4.79
CA LYS A 294 -6.21 9.06 4.92
C LYS A 294 -7.27 9.39 5.96
N VAL A 295 -6.89 9.98 7.10
CA VAL A 295 -7.84 10.47 8.10
C VAL A 295 -8.72 11.58 7.51
N VAL A 296 -8.13 12.53 6.77
CA VAL A 296 -8.90 13.57 6.07
C VAL A 296 -9.82 12.99 4.99
N ALA A 297 -9.41 11.91 4.32
CA ALA A 297 -10.26 11.23 3.35
C ALA A 297 -11.43 10.52 4.01
N ALA A 298 -11.20 9.82 5.12
CA ALA A 298 -12.24 9.16 5.91
C ALA A 298 -13.26 10.14 6.49
N ASP A 299 -12.80 11.24 7.09
CA ASP A 299 -13.67 12.28 7.65
C ASP A 299 -14.63 12.86 6.60
N LYS A 300 -14.14 13.11 5.37
CA LYS A 300 -14.96 13.64 4.27
C LYS A 300 -16.07 12.70 3.81
N GLU A 301 -15.90 11.40 4.00
CA GLU A 301 -16.89 10.38 3.64
C GLU A 301 -17.77 9.98 4.85
N GLY A 302 -17.64 10.67 5.99
CA GLY A 302 -18.51 10.46 7.15
C GLY A 302 -18.21 9.17 7.93
N ILE A 303 -16.95 8.70 7.88
CA ILE A 303 -16.51 7.54 8.66
C ILE A 303 -16.60 7.82 10.17
N GLU A 304 -17.13 6.87 10.92
CA GLU A 304 -17.34 7.00 12.36
C GLU A 304 -16.17 6.42 13.17
N ILE A 305 -15.53 5.38 12.66
CA ILE A 305 -14.44 4.65 13.31
C ILE A 305 -13.28 4.50 12.33
N PHE A 306 -12.06 4.82 12.78
CA PHE A 306 -10.84 4.67 11.98
C PHE A 306 -9.78 3.87 12.72
N PHE A 307 -9.43 2.69 12.21
CA PHE A 307 -8.30 1.91 12.74
C PHE A 307 -6.96 2.42 12.21
N ALA A 308 -6.00 2.65 13.12
CA ALA A 308 -4.65 3.11 12.78
C ALA A 308 -3.59 2.24 13.48
N PRO A 309 -2.46 1.91 12.79
CA PRO A 309 -1.38 1.14 13.39
C PRO A 309 -0.83 1.82 14.67
N TYR A 310 -0.80 1.07 15.78
CA TYR A 310 -0.31 1.57 17.08
C TYR A 310 1.21 1.52 17.20
N GLU A 311 1.84 0.58 16.49
CA GLU A 311 3.28 0.37 16.42
C GLU A 311 3.90 0.10 17.78
N GLY A 312 3.26 -0.77 18.58
CA GLY A 312 3.75 -1.16 19.91
C GLY A 312 3.86 -0.01 20.90
N GLY A 313 3.11 1.08 20.68
CA GLY A 313 3.15 2.27 21.54
C GLY A 313 4.42 3.10 21.39
N ARG A 314 5.07 3.05 20.22
CA ARG A 314 6.27 3.83 19.85
C ARG A 314 6.19 5.31 20.25
N GLY A 315 4.99 5.89 20.30
CA GLY A 315 4.73 7.28 20.68
C GLY A 315 5.28 8.27 19.64
N GLY A 316 4.97 9.56 19.81
CA GLY A 316 5.53 10.69 19.04
C GLY A 316 5.12 10.76 17.57
N ASP A 317 5.53 9.79 16.76
CA ASP A 317 5.39 9.74 15.30
C ASP A 317 4.67 8.48 14.77
N SER A 318 4.15 7.62 15.66
CA SER A 318 3.36 6.45 15.25
C SER A 318 2.15 6.85 14.39
N ASN A 319 1.72 5.99 13.49
CA ASN A 319 0.54 6.23 12.67
C ASN A 319 -0.71 6.59 13.50
N TYR A 320 -0.95 5.90 14.61
CA TYR A 320 -2.05 6.23 15.51
C TYR A 320 -1.99 7.66 16.06
N GLU A 321 -0.83 8.10 16.60
CA GLU A 321 -0.69 9.45 17.15
C GLU A 321 -0.85 10.54 16.08
N VAL A 322 -0.31 10.32 14.88
CA VAL A 322 -0.52 11.23 13.74
C VAL A 322 -1.99 11.27 13.34
N ALA A 323 -2.64 10.10 13.23
CA ALA A 323 -4.06 10.00 12.89
C ALA A 323 -4.94 10.76 13.88
N LYS A 324 -4.70 10.55 15.18
CA LYS A 324 -5.41 11.22 16.27
C LYS A 324 -5.22 12.72 16.22
N LYS A 325 -3.98 13.19 16.08
CA LYS A 325 -3.67 14.61 15.96
C LYS A 325 -4.35 15.23 14.74
N THR A 326 -4.34 14.56 13.60
CA THR A 326 -5.01 15.05 12.39
C THR A 326 -6.52 15.13 12.57
N ALA A 327 -7.16 14.14 13.20
CA ALA A 327 -8.58 14.17 13.51
C ALA A 327 -8.96 15.36 14.40
N GLU A 328 -8.15 15.64 15.43
CA GLU A 328 -8.31 16.82 16.29
C GLU A 328 -8.13 18.14 15.52
N GLU A 329 -7.12 18.22 14.65
CA GLU A 329 -6.82 19.41 13.83
C GLU A 329 -7.94 19.77 12.85
N ILE A 330 -8.63 18.76 12.28
CA ILE A 330 -9.75 18.97 11.35
C ILE A 330 -11.11 19.05 12.05
N GLY A 331 -11.15 18.86 13.39
CA GLY A 331 -12.38 18.91 14.17
C GLY A 331 -13.33 17.74 13.90
N SER A 332 -12.77 16.56 13.61
CA SER A 332 -13.54 15.35 13.32
C SER A 332 -14.10 14.73 14.61
N ASP A 333 -15.33 14.24 14.55
CA ASP A 333 -15.94 13.40 15.59
C ASP A 333 -15.54 11.91 15.44
N MET A 334 -14.81 11.56 14.38
CA MET A 334 -14.38 10.20 14.07
C MET A 334 -13.49 9.63 15.17
N LYS A 335 -13.82 8.41 15.60
CA LYS A 335 -13.08 7.71 16.65
C LYS A 335 -11.86 7.00 16.07
N ILE A 336 -10.67 7.54 16.36
CA ILE A 336 -9.40 6.91 16.00
C ILE A 336 -9.08 5.79 17.01
N VAL A 337 -8.85 4.57 16.51
CA VAL A 337 -8.61 3.38 17.33
C VAL A 337 -7.21 2.80 17.03
N PRO A 338 -6.34 2.66 18.05
CA PRO A 338 -5.03 2.05 17.88
C PRO A 338 -5.16 0.52 17.77
N VAL A 339 -4.44 -0.09 16.84
CA VAL A 339 -4.35 -1.55 16.69
C VAL A 339 -2.95 -1.97 16.25
N ASP A 340 -2.44 -3.06 16.81
CA ASP A 340 -1.22 -3.75 16.38
C ASP A 340 -1.50 -5.09 15.71
N THR A 341 -2.72 -5.63 15.86
CA THR A 341 -3.10 -6.92 15.28
C THR A 341 -4.54 -6.90 14.74
N PHE A 342 -4.83 -7.83 13.83
CA PHE A 342 -6.19 -8.12 13.38
C PHE A 342 -7.11 -8.49 14.55
N ASP A 343 -6.65 -9.32 15.49
CA ASP A 343 -7.44 -9.76 16.64
C ASP A 343 -7.85 -8.59 17.54
N GLU A 344 -7.00 -7.59 17.71
CA GLU A 344 -7.35 -6.37 18.45
C GLU A 344 -8.45 -5.57 17.77
N ALA A 345 -8.37 -5.42 16.44
CA ALA A 345 -9.42 -4.75 15.66
C ALA A 345 -10.74 -5.53 15.75
N LEU A 346 -10.69 -6.85 15.56
CA LEU A 346 -11.85 -7.73 15.66
C LEU A 346 -12.51 -7.66 17.04
N LYS A 347 -11.72 -7.77 18.11
CA LYS A 347 -12.21 -7.66 19.49
C LYS A 347 -12.86 -6.31 19.76
N TYR A 348 -12.27 -5.22 19.26
CA TYR A 348 -12.84 -3.90 19.39
C TYR A 348 -14.24 -3.82 18.76
N LEU A 349 -14.42 -4.35 17.55
CA LEU A 349 -15.71 -4.36 16.86
C LEU A 349 -16.75 -5.23 17.61
N GLN A 350 -16.34 -6.37 18.13
CA GLN A 350 -17.22 -7.27 18.88
C GLN A 350 -17.67 -6.66 20.23
N GLU A 351 -16.77 -6.03 20.98
CA GLU A 351 -17.04 -5.62 22.38
C GLU A 351 -17.41 -4.14 22.56
N LYS A 352 -16.90 -3.24 21.70
CA LYS A 352 -16.92 -1.78 21.96
C LYS A 352 -17.79 -0.97 21.02
N VAL A 353 -18.14 -1.54 19.88
CA VAL A 353 -19.14 -0.97 18.97
C VAL A 353 -20.51 -1.46 19.46
N GLN A 354 -21.49 -0.58 19.64
CA GLN A 354 -22.80 -0.92 20.21
C GLN A 354 -23.91 -0.78 19.19
#